data_AF-A0A1Q3WC47-F1
#
_entry.id   AF-A0A1Q3WC47-F1
#
_cell.length_a   1.000
_cell.length_b   1.000
_cell.length_c   1.000
_cell.angle_alpha   90.00
_cell.angle_beta   90.00
_cell.angle_gamma   90.00
#
_symmetry.space_group_name_H-M   'P 1'
#
loop_
_entity.id
_entity.type
_entity.pdbx_description
1 polymer ?
#
loop_
_entity_poly.entity_id
_entity_poly.type
_entity_poly.pdbx_seq_one_letter_code
_entity_poly.pdbx_strand_id
1 'polypeptide(L)'
;MTFKKLFTIVTPLMGMALLGLIMIGYGFVHPSQQNNVLQFIFGIPIALGAIGAHFLILRIVHNNTLIMWIIEAVIVGFLCYAFPKM
;
A
#
# COMPACT_ATOMS: atom_id res chain seq x y z
N MET A 1 -13.97 -10.56 -16.42
CA MET A 1 -13.38 -10.20 -15.11
C MET A 1 -14.52 -10.20 -14.09
N THR A 2 -14.47 -11.03 -13.05
CA THR A 2 -15.58 -11.14 -12.07
C THR A 2 -15.44 -10.07 -11.00
N PHE A 3 -16.52 -9.47 -10.51
CA PHE A 3 -16.52 -8.45 -9.43
C PHE A 3 -15.63 -8.84 -8.23
N LYS A 4 -15.66 -10.12 -7.83
CA LYS A 4 -14.84 -10.65 -6.73
C LYS A 4 -13.32 -10.50 -6.95
N LYS A 5 -12.85 -10.58 -8.20
CA LYS A 5 -11.44 -10.37 -8.56
C LYS A 5 -11.05 -8.89 -8.50
N LEU A 6 -11.99 -7.97 -8.71
CA LEU A 6 -11.73 -6.54 -8.59
C LEU A 6 -11.55 -6.15 -7.12
N PHE A 7 -12.45 -6.59 -6.24
CA PHE A 7 -12.39 -6.31 -4.80
C PHE A 7 -11.23 -7.00 -4.06
N THR A 8 -10.57 -7.96 -4.70
CA THR A 8 -9.34 -8.56 -4.17
C THR A 8 -8.09 -7.82 -4.59
N ILE A 9 -8.16 -6.92 -5.57
CA ILE A 9 -7.02 -6.12 -6.05
C ILE A 9 -7.14 -4.67 -5.56
N VAL A 10 -8.35 -4.11 -5.58
CA VAL A 10 -8.63 -2.77 -5.07
C VAL A 10 -8.94 -2.93 -3.58
N THR A 11 -7.92 -2.74 -2.73
CA THR A 11 -8.00 -2.91 -1.28
C THR A 11 -7.26 -1.79 -0.56
N PRO A 12 -7.46 -1.61 0.77
CA PRO A 12 -6.77 -0.56 1.52
C PRO A 12 -5.24 -0.64 1.42
N LEU A 13 -4.63 -1.83 1.55
CA LEU A 13 -3.18 -1.96 1.40
C LEU A 13 -2.71 -1.69 -0.02
N MET A 14 -3.48 -2.10 -1.03
CA MET A 14 -3.14 -1.80 -2.43
C MET A 14 -3.23 -0.29 -2.73
N GLY A 15 -4.09 0.45 -2.02
CA GLY A 15 -4.08 1.91 -2.01
C GLY A 15 -2.77 2.49 -1.44
N MET A 16 -2.30 1.98 -0.30
CA MET A 16 -0.99 2.35 0.26
C MET A 16 0.17 2.01 -0.69
N ALA A 17 0.10 0.86 -1.35
CA ALA A 17 1.09 0.47 -2.34
C ALA A 17 1.16 1.46 -3.51
N LEU A 18 0.00 1.92 -3.99
CA LEU A 18 -0.08 2.93 -5.03
C LEU A 18 0.54 4.26 -4.58
N LEU A 19 0.31 4.69 -3.34
CA LEU A 19 0.98 5.88 -2.79
C LEU A 19 2.51 5.72 -2.77
N GLY A 20 3.01 4.55 -2.36
CA GLY A 20 4.44 4.24 -2.42
C GLY A 20 5.00 4.32 -3.85
N LEU A 21 4.28 3.79 -4.83
CA LEU A 21 4.65 3.90 -6.26
C LEU A 21 4.64 5.35 -6.76
N ILE A 22 3.69 6.17 -6.32
CA ILE A 22 3.65 7.60 -6.65
C ILE A 22 4.87 8.31 -6.07
N MET A 23 5.25 8.04 -4.82
CA MET A 23 6.45 8.60 -4.19
C MET A 23 7.73 8.20 -4.93
N ILE A 24 7.83 6.94 -5.36
CA ILE A 24 8.93 6.45 -6.20
C ILE A 24 8.98 7.24 -7.51
N GLY A 25 7.85 7.38 -8.20
CA GLY A 25 7.75 8.11 -9.47
C GLY A 25 8.17 9.58 -9.32
N TYR A 26 7.66 10.28 -8.30
CA TYR A 26 8.04 11.66 -8.02
C TYR A 26 9.53 11.82 -7.72
N GLY A 27 10.08 10.91 -6.90
CA GLY A 27 11.48 10.88 -6.56
C GLY A 27 12.40 10.66 -7.75
N PHE A 28 11.95 9.86 -8.73
CA PHE A 28 12.70 9.56 -9.95
C PHE A 28 12.67 10.71 -10.98
N VAL A 29 11.51 11.36 -11.16
CA VAL A 29 11.34 12.43 -12.17
C VAL A 29 12.00 13.75 -11.75
N HIS A 30 12.08 14.02 -10.44
CA HIS A 30 12.62 15.29 -9.92
C HIS A 30 13.78 15.09 -8.92
N PRO A 31 14.90 14.46 -9.31
CA PRO A 31 15.95 14.04 -8.39
C PRO A 31 16.75 15.19 -7.76
N SER A 32 16.69 16.40 -8.34
CA SER A 32 17.45 17.57 -7.89
C SER A 32 16.84 18.28 -6.67
N GLN A 33 15.62 17.93 -6.24
CA GLN A 33 15.04 18.49 -5.01
C GLN A 33 15.40 17.62 -3.80
N GLN A 34 15.83 18.27 -2.72
CA GLN A 34 16.38 17.63 -1.51
C GLN A 34 15.48 16.54 -0.90
N ASN A 35 14.16 16.68 -0.99
CA ASN A 35 13.21 15.72 -0.40
C ASN A 35 12.84 14.55 -1.33
N ASN A 36 13.17 14.62 -2.62
CA ASN A 36 12.66 13.68 -3.62
C ASN A 36 13.42 12.36 -3.62
N VAL A 37 14.73 12.38 -3.33
CA VAL A 37 15.51 11.16 -3.06
C VAL A 37 14.96 10.43 -1.83
N LEU A 38 14.54 11.18 -0.81
CA LEU A 38 13.98 10.61 0.41
C LEU A 38 12.59 9.99 0.15
N GLN A 39 11.75 10.65 -0.65
CA GLN A 39 10.48 10.09 -1.12
C GLN A 39 10.67 8.81 -1.92
N PHE A 40 11.68 8.74 -2.79
CA PHE A 40 12.02 7.52 -3.54
C PHE A 40 12.39 6.37 -2.58
N ILE A 41 13.30 6.64 -1.64
CA ILE A 41 13.80 5.63 -0.70
C ILE A 41 12.67 5.11 0.20
N PHE A 42 11.77 5.98 0.69
CA PHE A 42 10.65 5.55 1.53
C PHE A 42 9.47 4.97 0.75
N GLY A 43 9.29 5.38 -0.50
CA GLY A 43 8.25 4.83 -1.38
C GLY A 43 8.46 3.33 -1.65
N ILE A 44 9.71 2.86 -1.71
CA ILE A 44 10.03 1.43 -1.94
C ILE A 44 9.53 0.54 -0.78
N PRO A 45 9.90 0.75 0.50
CA PRO A 45 9.34 0.01 1.62
C PRO A 45 7.83 0.09 1.72
N ILE A 46 7.21 1.25 1.44
CA ILE A 46 5.75 1.39 1.47
C ILE A 46 5.11 0.52 0.39
N ALA A 47 5.59 0.62 -0.86
CA ALA A 47 5.05 -0.14 -1.98
C ALA A 47 5.23 -1.64 -1.77
N LEU A 48 6.46 -2.09 -1.51
CA LEU A 48 6.76 -3.52 -1.35
C LEU A 48 6.15 -4.10 -0.08
N GLY A 49 6.18 -3.34 1.02
CA GLY A 49 5.60 -3.74 2.30
C GLY A 49 4.09 -3.92 2.19
N ALA A 50 3.38 -2.97 1.57
CA ALA A 50 1.94 -3.04 1.40
C ALA A 50 1.53 -4.16 0.43
N ILE A 51 2.22 -4.33 -0.70
CA ILE A 51 1.98 -5.43 -1.65
C ILE A 51 2.24 -6.78 -0.98
N GLY A 52 3.38 -6.92 -0.30
CA GLY A 52 3.75 -8.16 0.39
C GLY A 52 2.75 -8.53 1.49
N ALA A 53 2.36 -7.54 2.31
CA ALA A 53 1.37 -7.73 3.37
C ALA A 53 -0.01 -8.10 2.79
N HIS A 54 -0.45 -7.46 1.71
CA HIS A 54 -1.70 -7.80 1.02
C HIS A 54 -1.73 -9.26 0.58
N PHE A 55 -0.70 -9.73 -0.13
CA PHE A 55 -0.63 -11.13 -0.57
C PHE A 55 -0.52 -12.12 0.60
N LEU A 56 0.19 -11.74 1.66
CA LEU A 56 0.28 -12.56 2.87
C LEU A 56 -1.09 -12.70 3.56
N ILE A 57 -1.81 -11.60 3.76
CA ILE A 57 -3.15 -11.61 4.37
C ILE A 57 -4.12 -12.41 3.50
N LEU A 58 -4.13 -12.16 2.18
CA LEU A 58 -4.97 -12.88 1.22
C LEU A 58 -4.76 -14.40 1.32
N ARG A 59 -3.51 -14.85 1.50
CA ARG A 59 -3.16 -16.25 1.71
C ARG A 59 -3.65 -16.77 3.06
N ILE A 60 -3.45 -16.03 4.14
CA ILE A 60 -3.88 -16.41 5.50
C ILE A 60 -5.40 -16.56 5.59
N VAL A 61 -6.15 -15.65 4.96
CA VAL A 61 -7.62 -15.66 5.01
C VAL A 61 -8.27 -16.53 3.94
N HIS A 62 -7.49 -17.36 3.24
CA HIS A 62 -7.98 -18.28 2.21
C HIS A 62 -8.84 -17.62 1.12
N ASN A 63 -8.42 -16.45 0.62
CA ASN A 63 -9.17 -15.65 -0.36
C ASN A 63 -10.56 -15.17 0.10
N ASN A 64 -10.82 -15.11 1.40
CA ASN A 64 -12.01 -14.45 1.93
C ASN A 64 -11.86 -12.92 1.85
N THR A 65 -12.38 -12.36 0.76
CA THR A 65 -12.28 -10.93 0.44
C THR A 65 -12.80 -10.01 1.55
N LEU A 66 -13.87 -10.40 2.25
CA LEU A 66 -14.46 -9.57 3.31
C LEU A 66 -13.54 -9.49 4.53
N ILE A 67 -13.03 -10.63 4.99
CA ILE A 67 -12.12 -10.68 6.16
C ILE A 67 -10.82 -9.94 5.83
N MET A 68 -10.26 -10.16 4.64
CA MET A 68 -9.07 -9.44 4.17
C MET A 68 -9.30 -7.93 4.22
N TRP A 69 -10.41 -7.42 3.68
CA TRP A 69 -10.74 -5.99 3.70
C TRP A 69 -10.80 -5.42 5.11
N ILE A 70 -11.41 -6.14 6.06
CA ILE A 70 -11.48 -5.70 7.46
C ILE A 70 -10.08 -5.61 8.06
N ILE A 71 -9.26 -6.66 7.91
CA ILE A 71 -7.89 -6.68 8.45
C ILE A 71 -7.06 -5.55 7.85
N GLU A 72 -7.10 -5.38 6.53
CA GLU A 72 -6.36 -4.33 5.84
C GLU A 72 -6.81 -2.93 6.25
N ALA A 73 -8.12 -2.69 6.36
CA ALA A 73 -8.66 -1.40 6.79
C ALA A 73 -8.23 -1.06 8.23
N VAL A 74 -8.19 -2.06 9.12
CA VAL A 74 -7.68 -1.89 10.49
C VAL A 74 -6.19 -1.55 10.48
N ILE A 75 -5.38 -2.30 9.72
CA ILE A 75 -3.93 -2.04 9.61
C ILE A 75 -3.67 -0.64 9.06
N VAL A 76 -4.31 -0.28 7.94
CA VAL A 76 -4.14 1.05 7.33
C VAL A 76 -4.66 2.15 8.27
N GLY A 77 -5.79 1.93 8.95
CA GLY A 77 -6.31 2.85 9.96
C GLY A 77 -5.32 3.09 11.09
N PHE A 78 -4.68 2.04 11.60
CA PHE A 78 -3.61 2.17 12.61
C PHE A 78 -2.38 2.89 12.07
N LEU A 79 -1.97 2.63 10.83
CA LEU A 79 -0.85 3.34 10.21
C LEU A 79 -1.14 4.83 10.07
N CYS A 80 -2.33 5.20 9.59
CA CYS A 80 -2.74 6.60 9.50
C CYS A 80 -2.80 7.28 10.87
N TYR A 81 -3.25 6.56 11.91
CA TYR A 81 -3.26 7.08 13.28
C TYR A 81 -1.86 7.24 13.87
N ALA A 82 -0.98 6.26 13.68
CA ALA A 82 0.39 6.28 14.20
C ALA A 82 1.27 7.30 13.47
N PHE A 83 0.98 7.55 12.19
CA PHE A 83 1.74 8.47 11.34
C PHE A 83 0.83 9.56 10.74
N PRO A 84 0.31 10.50 11.55
CA PRO A 84 -0.68 11.48 11.11
C PRO A 84 -0.12 12.58 10.18
N LYS A 85 1.20 12.59 9.96
CA LYS A 85 1.91 13.54 9.07
C LYS A 85 2.48 12.86 7.80
N MET A 86 2.06 11.63 7.53
CA MET A 86 2.26 11.02 6.21
C MET A 86 1.33 11.64 5.15
#